data_AF-A0A517LZ68-F1
#
_entry.id   AF-A0A517LZ68-F1
#
_cell.length_a   1.000
_cell.length_b   1.000
_cell.length_c   1.000
_cell.angle_alpha   90.00
_cell.angle_beta   90.00
_cell.angle_gamma   90.00
#
_symmetry.space_group_name_H-M   'P 1'
#
loop_
_entity.id
_entity.type
_entity.pdbx_description
1 polymer ?
#
loop_
_entity_poly.entity_id
_entity_poly.type
_entity_poly.pdbx_seq_one_letter_code
_entity_poly.pdbx_strand_id
1 'polypeptide(L)'
;MKTIRTEGLLGLVLLALICPQAKAVEWADNMFPVKKHEFGTVAVAAKTEFRFPFKNLYKEDVHIATVRASCGCTTPIIENHTLKTGETGHILARFNTGSFHGKKGATLTVVIDKPYYAEVQLRVDGYIRRDIVFNPGQIEFGSVVQGESVHKEVGVTYAGRSDWQIVEVQSSSPNVAAGFEELSRSGGRVSYKLNVAFDGAAEPGQAHTNIVVVTNDRAMPRVPLEVTYDVRPAVIVSPQVMAIGNLKPGESSEQRLVVRSDKPFRLTDIKAEGFSIEYKSNEESKKMHVLPLKITAGDKAGPKSQRLIVHTDLPGDLTGSALVAGQIITK
;
A
#
# COMPACT_ATOMS: atom_id res chain seq x y z
N MET A 1 -22.00 -68.93 -62.36
CA MET A 1 -23.02 -68.65 -61.32
C MET A 1 -22.32 -68.16 -60.05
N LYS A 2 -22.57 -66.90 -59.67
CA LYS A 2 -22.33 -66.20 -58.37
C LYS A 2 -21.97 -64.72 -58.68
N THR A 3 -22.93 -63.80 -58.74
CA THR A 3 -23.41 -62.85 -57.70
C THR A 3 -22.44 -61.73 -57.27
N ILE A 4 -22.79 -60.49 -57.70
CA ILE A 4 -22.92 -59.20 -56.99
C ILE A 4 -21.86 -58.80 -55.93
N ARG A 5 -21.18 -57.64 -56.09
CA ARG A 5 -21.38 -56.39 -55.30
C ARG A 5 -20.28 -55.33 -55.48
N THR A 6 -20.78 -54.11 -55.71
CA THR A 6 -20.19 -52.77 -55.56
C THR A 6 -19.76 -52.47 -54.12
N GLU A 7 -18.55 -51.92 -53.94
CA GLU A 7 -18.13 -51.04 -52.82
C GLU A 7 -17.06 -50.09 -53.41
N GLY A 8 -17.07 -48.76 -53.29
CA GLY A 8 -17.50 -47.92 -52.17
C GLY A 8 -16.27 -47.31 -51.51
N LEU A 9 -15.51 -46.47 -52.22
CA LEU A 9 -14.30 -45.83 -51.67
C LEU A 9 -14.69 -44.61 -50.82
N LEU A 10 -14.79 -44.80 -49.50
CA LEU A 10 -14.99 -43.74 -48.51
C LEU A 10 -13.68 -42.98 -48.28
N GLY A 11 -13.64 -41.70 -48.63
CA GLY A 11 -12.56 -40.78 -48.27
C GLY A 11 -12.67 -40.32 -46.82
N LEU A 12 -11.65 -40.61 -46.02
CA LEU A 12 -11.54 -40.18 -44.63
C LEU A 12 -11.03 -38.72 -44.58
N VAL A 13 -11.93 -37.77 -44.28
CA VAL A 13 -11.55 -36.37 -44.03
C VAL A 13 -11.10 -36.25 -42.57
N LEU A 14 -9.80 -36.03 -42.38
CA LEU A 14 -9.20 -35.77 -41.06
C LEU A 14 -9.48 -34.31 -40.66
N LEU A 15 -10.48 -34.08 -39.79
CA LEU A 15 -10.75 -32.77 -39.22
C LEU A 15 -9.66 -32.43 -38.19
N ALA A 16 -8.76 -31.52 -38.54
CA ALA A 16 -7.77 -30.99 -37.61
C ALA A 16 -8.47 -30.10 -36.56
N LEU A 17 -8.55 -30.59 -35.32
CA LEU A 17 -8.97 -29.83 -34.15
C LEU A 17 -7.91 -28.76 -33.83
N ILE A 18 -8.19 -27.53 -34.24
CA ILE A 18 -7.41 -26.35 -33.82
C ILE A 18 -7.79 -26.07 -32.36
N CYS A 19 -6.91 -26.46 -31.43
CA CYS A 19 -7.09 -26.18 -30.01
C CYS A 19 -6.72 -24.71 -29.72
N PRO A 20 -7.62 -23.86 -29.22
CA PRO A 20 -7.31 -22.46 -28.93
C PRO A 20 -6.62 -22.32 -27.56
N GLN A 21 -5.37 -22.77 -27.41
CA GLN A 21 -4.63 -22.67 -26.14
C GLN A 21 -3.97 -21.31 -25.89
N ALA A 22 -3.89 -20.42 -26.89
CA ALA A 22 -3.16 -19.16 -26.75
C ALA A 22 -3.91 -18.02 -26.03
N LYS A 23 -5.26 -18.07 -25.94
CA LYS A 23 -6.06 -16.97 -25.36
C LYS A 23 -6.21 -17.00 -23.83
N ALA A 24 -6.02 -18.17 -23.21
CA ALA A 24 -6.20 -18.34 -21.77
C ALA A 24 -5.04 -17.77 -20.93
N VAL A 25 -3.87 -17.52 -21.51
CA VAL A 25 -2.74 -16.90 -20.80
C VAL A 25 -2.84 -15.36 -20.86
N GLU A 26 -3.30 -14.82 -21.99
CA GLU A 26 -3.29 -13.37 -22.25
C GLU A 26 -4.23 -12.59 -21.33
N TRP A 27 -5.42 -13.13 -20.99
CA TRP A 27 -6.37 -12.43 -20.12
C TRP A 27 -5.82 -12.22 -18.70
N ALA A 28 -5.20 -13.26 -18.12
CA ALA A 28 -4.63 -13.20 -16.79
C ALA A 28 -3.40 -12.29 -16.76
N ASP A 29 -2.54 -12.37 -17.79
CA ASP A 29 -1.36 -11.53 -17.92
C ASP A 29 -1.68 -10.03 -17.92
N ASN A 30 -2.82 -9.64 -18.52
CA ASN A 30 -3.28 -8.25 -18.58
C ASN A 30 -3.70 -7.68 -17.22
N MET A 31 -3.97 -8.53 -16.22
CA MET A 31 -4.31 -8.08 -14.87
C MET A 31 -3.10 -7.56 -14.08
N PHE A 32 -1.88 -7.88 -14.52
CA PHE A 32 -0.63 -7.57 -13.83
C PHE A 32 0.16 -6.48 -14.55
N PRO A 33 -0.01 -5.18 -14.19
CA PRO A 33 0.71 -4.09 -14.82
C PRO A 33 2.22 -4.14 -14.57
N VAL A 34 2.65 -4.77 -13.47
CA VAL A 34 4.05 -4.98 -13.13
C VAL A 34 4.28 -6.47 -12.92
N LYS A 35 5.25 -7.03 -13.65
CA LYS A 35 5.60 -8.47 -13.57
C LYS A 35 7.05 -8.72 -13.14
N LYS A 36 7.85 -7.67 -13.01
CA LYS A 36 9.25 -7.76 -12.60
C LYS A 36 9.57 -6.68 -11.57
N HIS A 37 10.38 -7.04 -10.57
CA HIS A 37 10.92 -6.12 -9.60
C HIS A 37 12.39 -6.46 -9.32
N GLU A 38 13.21 -5.44 -9.18
CA GLU A 38 14.63 -5.56 -8.82
C GLU A 38 14.81 -4.84 -7.48
N PHE A 39 15.09 -5.61 -6.43
CA PHE A 39 15.40 -5.09 -5.10
C PHE A 39 16.76 -4.37 -5.08
N GLY A 40 17.61 -4.66 -6.07
CA GLY A 40 18.97 -4.14 -6.12
C GLY A 40 19.80 -4.72 -4.99
N THR A 41 20.64 -3.88 -4.38
CA THR A 41 21.52 -4.30 -3.30
C THR A 41 20.85 -4.06 -1.96
N VAL A 42 20.66 -5.13 -1.16
CA VAL A 42 20.06 -5.05 0.17
C VAL A 42 21.00 -5.62 1.23
N ALA A 43 20.92 -5.11 2.46
CA ALA A 43 21.67 -5.65 3.59
C ALA A 43 21.09 -7.01 4.03
N VAL A 44 21.95 -7.86 4.61
CA VAL A 44 21.49 -9.09 5.29
C VAL A 44 20.55 -8.72 6.44
N ALA A 45 19.52 -9.54 6.63
CA ALA A 45 18.45 -9.33 7.62
C ALA A 45 17.64 -8.04 7.48
N ALA A 46 17.83 -7.27 6.39
CA ALA A 46 16.94 -6.16 6.07
C ALA A 46 15.56 -6.68 5.67
N LYS A 47 14.49 -6.07 6.18
CA LYS A 47 13.16 -6.36 5.62
C LYS A 47 13.12 -5.79 4.20
N THR A 48 12.72 -6.64 3.26
CA THR A 48 12.76 -6.33 1.83
C THR A 48 11.57 -7.01 1.17
N GLU A 49 10.58 -6.21 0.80
CA GLU A 49 9.32 -6.69 0.26
C GLU A 49 8.91 -5.86 -0.96
N PHE A 50 8.20 -6.50 -1.89
CA PHE A 50 7.55 -5.80 -3.01
C PHE A 50 6.14 -6.33 -3.21
N ARG A 51 5.18 -5.43 -3.36
CA ARG A 51 3.79 -5.77 -3.67
C ARG A 51 3.58 -5.66 -5.17
N PHE A 52 3.36 -6.78 -5.83
CA PHE A 52 2.87 -6.79 -7.21
C PHE A 52 1.38 -6.47 -7.20
N PRO A 53 0.96 -5.28 -7.68
CA PRO A 53 -0.46 -4.98 -7.80
C PRO A 53 -1.04 -5.78 -8.97
N PHE A 54 -2.27 -6.25 -8.80
CA PHE A 54 -3.04 -6.85 -9.88
C PHE A 54 -4.51 -6.45 -9.75
N LYS A 55 -5.17 -6.23 -10.89
CA LYS A 55 -6.55 -5.71 -10.93
C LYS A 55 -7.43 -6.65 -11.73
N ASN A 56 -8.61 -6.96 -11.19
CA ASN A 56 -9.63 -7.66 -11.97
C ASN A 56 -10.24 -6.71 -13.00
N LEU A 57 -9.94 -6.93 -14.28
CA LEU A 57 -10.44 -6.15 -15.40
C LEU A 57 -11.78 -6.68 -15.95
N TYR A 58 -12.29 -7.77 -15.39
CA TYR A 58 -13.38 -8.58 -15.94
C TYR A 58 -14.61 -8.56 -15.04
N LYS A 59 -15.74 -9.02 -15.59
CA LYS A 59 -17.04 -9.01 -14.88
C LYS A 59 -17.17 -10.15 -13.87
N GLU A 60 -16.43 -11.23 -14.12
CA GLU A 60 -16.39 -12.41 -13.28
C GLU A 60 -15.43 -12.20 -12.11
N ASP A 61 -15.71 -12.84 -10.98
CA ASP A 61 -14.79 -12.86 -9.85
C ASP A 61 -13.53 -13.67 -10.22
N VAL A 62 -12.36 -13.11 -9.89
CA VAL A 62 -11.07 -13.78 -10.07
C VAL A 62 -10.61 -14.34 -8.75
N HIS A 63 -10.20 -15.61 -8.72
CA HIS A 63 -9.66 -16.26 -7.53
C HIS A 63 -8.22 -16.72 -7.76
N ILE A 64 -7.33 -16.29 -6.85
CA ILE A 64 -5.94 -16.74 -6.80
C ILE A 64 -5.86 -17.93 -5.86
N ALA A 65 -5.66 -19.11 -6.45
CA ALA A 65 -5.60 -20.37 -5.71
C ALA A 65 -4.29 -20.48 -4.90
N THR A 66 -3.16 -20.16 -5.52
CA THR A 66 -1.85 -20.26 -4.87
C THR A 66 -0.78 -19.46 -5.61
N VAL A 67 0.33 -19.17 -4.93
CA VAL A 67 1.55 -18.63 -5.55
C VAL A 67 2.71 -19.50 -5.14
N ARG A 68 3.47 -20.01 -6.13
CA ARG A 68 4.62 -20.89 -5.92
C ARG A 68 5.90 -20.15 -6.28
N ALA A 69 6.94 -20.27 -5.46
CA ALA A 69 8.25 -19.69 -5.74
C ALA A 69 9.22 -20.74 -6.30
N SER A 70 10.07 -20.33 -7.24
CA SER A 70 11.11 -21.20 -7.83
C SER A 70 12.32 -21.46 -6.91
N CYS A 71 12.53 -20.62 -5.89
CA CYS A 71 13.56 -20.76 -4.85
C CYS A 71 12.94 -20.45 -3.49
N GLY A 72 13.54 -20.96 -2.40
CA GLY A 72 13.20 -20.54 -1.03
C GLY A 72 13.71 -19.13 -0.66
N CYS A 73 14.38 -18.43 -1.58
CA CYS A 73 14.93 -17.10 -1.36
C CYS A 73 13.87 -15.98 -1.37
N THR A 74 12.63 -16.30 -1.76
CA THR A 74 11.48 -15.40 -1.67
C THR A 74 10.26 -16.16 -1.18
N THR A 75 9.55 -15.57 -0.24
CA THR A 75 8.26 -16.07 0.27
C THR A 75 7.13 -15.25 -0.37
N PRO A 76 6.30 -15.85 -1.24
CA PRO A 76 5.12 -15.17 -1.77
C PRO A 76 3.96 -15.23 -0.76
N ILE A 77 3.23 -14.13 -0.63
CA ILE A 77 2.04 -14.00 0.22
C ILE A 77 0.92 -13.38 -0.61
N ILE A 78 -0.26 -13.99 -0.59
CA ILE A 78 -1.46 -13.46 -1.26
C ILE A 78 -2.18 -12.57 -0.26
N GLU A 79 -2.27 -11.26 -0.52
CA GLU A 79 -3.01 -10.34 0.35
C GLU A 79 -4.51 -10.38 0.07
N ASN A 80 -4.90 -10.66 -1.19
CA ASN A 80 -6.30 -10.76 -1.62
C ASN A 80 -6.50 -12.01 -2.48
N HIS A 81 -7.19 -13.02 -1.94
CA HIS A 81 -7.45 -14.26 -2.66
C HIS A 81 -8.53 -14.15 -3.72
N THR A 82 -9.52 -13.28 -3.54
CA THR A 82 -10.63 -13.12 -4.48
C THR A 82 -10.82 -11.64 -4.77
N LEU A 83 -10.94 -11.30 -6.06
CA LEU A 83 -11.19 -9.94 -6.53
C LEU A 83 -12.49 -9.89 -7.33
N LYS A 84 -13.41 -9.03 -6.91
CA LYS A 84 -14.58 -8.67 -7.71
C LYS A 84 -14.18 -7.75 -8.87
N THR A 85 -15.12 -7.50 -9.77
CA THR A 85 -14.92 -6.60 -10.91
C THR A 85 -14.35 -5.25 -10.49
N GLY A 86 -13.20 -4.90 -11.07
CA GLY A 86 -12.53 -3.62 -10.82
C GLY A 86 -11.73 -3.55 -9.52
N GLU A 87 -11.81 -4.54 -8.64
CA GLU A 87 -11.01 -4.58 -7.41
C GLU A 87 -9.52 -4.82 -7.73
N THR A 88 -8.66 -4.25 -6.88
CA THR A 88 -7.20 -4.41 -6.95
C THR A 88 -6.74 -5.21 -5.74
N GLY A 89 -5.92 -6.22 -5.99
CA GLY A 89 -5.25 -7.01 -4.98
C GLY A 89 -3.74 -6.94 -5.13
N HIS A 90 -3.04 -7.59 -4.19
CA HIS A 90 -1.58 -7.61 -4.18
C HIS A 90 -1.03 -9.00 -3.88
N ILE A 91 0.10 -9.30 -4.53
CA ILE A 91 0.96 -10.43 -4.20
C ILE A 91 2.24 -9.86 -3.60
N LEU A 92 2.43 -10.08 -2.31
CA LEU A 92 3.60 -9.63 -1.57
C LEU A 92 4.73 -10.63 -1.74
N ALA A 93 5.83 -10.20 -2.36
CA ALA A 93 7.06 -10.95 -2.49
C ALA A 93 8.02 -10.52 -1.38
N ARG A 94 8.18 -11.36 -0.35
CA ARG A 94 9.12 -11.12 0.76
C ARG A 94 10.46 -11.79 0.47
N PHE A 95 11.52 -11.01 0.36
CA PHE A 95 12.87 -11.51 0.12
C PHE A 95 13.51 -11.99 1.43
N ASN A 96 13.98 -13.24 1.47
CA ASN A 96 14.47 -13.87 2.70
C ASN A 96 15.94 -13.51 2.96
N THR A 97 16.21 -12.22 3.21
CA THR A 97 17.57 -11.66 3.36
C THR A 97 18.34 -12.19 4.57
N GLY A 98 17.67 -12.76 5.58
CA GLY A 98 18.32 -13.35 6.76
C GLY A 98 18.95 -14.72 6.51
N SER A 99 18.41 -15.51 5.57
CA SER A 99 18.84 -16.88 5.30
C SER A 99 19.64 -17.04 4.01
N PHE A 100 19.61 -16.03 3.14
CA PHE A 100 20.25 -16.08 1.82
C PHE A 100 21.21 -14.91 1.63
N HIS A 101 22.24 -15.10 0.81
CA HIS A 101 23.26 -14.10 0.49
C HIS A 101 23.62 -14.12 -1.01
N GLY A 102 24.25 -13.05 -1.49
CA GLY A 102 24.69 -12.90 -2.88
C GLY A 102 23.55 -12.63 -3.86
N LYS A 103 23.81 -12.85 -5.16
CA LYS A 103 22.79 -12.70 -6.21
C LYS A 103 21.73 -13.77 -6.05
N LYS A 104 20.48 -13.34 -5.87
CA LYS A 104 19.32 -14.20 -5.68
C LYS A 104 18.15 -13.67 -6.49
N GLY A 105 17.22 -14.56 -6.78
CA GLY A 105 16.01 -14.21 -7.46
C GLY A 105 15.04 -15.38 -7.53
N ALA A 106 13.75 -15.06 -7.59
CA ALA A 106 12.68 -16.03 -7.66
C ALA A 106 11.73 -15.68 -8.81
N THR A 107 11.29 -16.70 -9.54
CA THR A 107 10.07 -16.63 -10.33
C THR A 107 8.92 -17.08 -9.43
N LEU A 108 7.90 -16.23 -9.30
CA LEU A 108 6.67 -16.50 -8.58
C LEU A 108 5.61 -16.86 -9.62
N THR A 109 5.15 -18.11 -9.61
CA THR A 109 4.06 -18.57 -10.46
C THR A 109 2.75 -18.41 -9.71
N VAL A 110 1.93 -17.47 -10.15
CA VAL A 110 0.59 -17.20 -9.65
C VAL A 110 -0.38 -18.12 -10.37
N VAL A 111 -1.11 -18.94 -9.62
CA VAL A 111 -2.11 -19.87 -10.16
C VAL A 111 -3.50 -19.29 -9.92
N ILE A 112 -4.22 -19.08 -11.00
CA ILE A 112 -5.59 -18.60 -11.03
C ILE A 112 -6.48 -19.76 -11.43
N ASP A 113 -7.52 -20.05 -10.64
CA ASP A 113 -8.47 -21.14 -10.90
C ASP A 113 -9.86 -20.65 -11.32
N LYS A 114 -10.16 -19.35 -11.15
CA LYS A 114 -11.40 -18.70 -11.59
C LYS A 114 -11.15 -17.33 -12.22
N PRO A 115 -11.95 -16.92 -13.23
CA PRO A 115 -13.05 -17.67 -13.86
C PRO A 115 -12.59 -18.83 -14.75
N TYR A 116 -11.33 -18.79 -15.21
CA TYR A 116 -10.69 -19.85 -15.97
C TYR A 116 -9.31 -20.13 -15.38
N TYR A 117 -8.77 -21.31 -15.65
CA TYR A 117 -7.42 -21.62 -15.25
C TYR A 117 -6.42 -20.76 -16.02
N ALA A 118 -5.49 -20.13 -15.30
CA ALA A 118 -4.35 -19.44 -15.89
C ALA A 118 -3.16 -19.41 -14.92
N GLU A 119 -1.96 -19.28 -15.48
CA GLU A 119 -0.75 -19.05 -14.70
C GLU A 119 -0.06 -17.77 -15.17
N VAL A 120 0.34 -16.93 -14.22
CA VAL A 120 1.11 -15.70 -14.47
C VAL A 120 2.44 -15.79 -13.75
N GLN A 121 3.52 -15.43 -14.42
CA GLN A 121 4.86 -15.41 -13.83
C GLN A 121 5.29 -13.99 -13.45
N LEU A 122 5.65 -13.83 -12.18
CA LEU A 122 6.26 -12.63 -11.64
C LEU A 122 7.73 -12.91 -11.32
N ARG A 123 8.62 -11.92 -11.44
CA ARG A 123 10.05 -12.09 -11.21
C ARG A 123 10.57 -11.07 -10.18
N VAL A 124 11.31 -11.55 -9.19
CA VAL A 124 12.04 -10.67 -8.25
C VAL A 124 13.52 -10.98 -8.25
N ASP A 125 14.36 -9.97 -8.43
CA ASP A 125 15.83 -10.07 -8.40
C ASP A 125 16.42 -9.22 -7.27
N GLY A 126 17.61 -9.60 -6.80
CA GLY A 126 18.34 -8.81 -5.82
C GLY A 126 19.72 -9.37 -5.48
N TYR A 127 20.53 -8.56 -4.80
CA TYR A 127 21.82 -8.93 -4.25
C TYR A 127 21.85 -8.68 -2.74
N ILE A 128 22.00 -9.75 -1.96
CA ILE A 128 22.00 -9.67 -0.50
C ILE A 128 23.44 -9.61 0.01
N ARG A 129 23.81 -8.46 0.58
CA ARG A 129 25.12 -8.17 1.13
C ARG A 129 25.26 -8.71 2.54
N ARG A 130 26.31 -9.49 2.80
CA ARG A 130 26.67 -10.00 4.14
C ARG A 130 27.64 -9.08 4.90
N ASP A 131 28.26 -8.14 4.20
CA ASP A 131 29.29 -7.24 4.70
C ASP A 131 28.70 -5.98 5.34
N ILE A 132 27.41 -5.73 5.19
CA ILE A 132 26.66 -4.65 5.85
C ILE A 132 25.43 -5.21 6.55
N VAL A 133 25.17 -4.74 7.77
CA VAL A 133 24.03 -5.14 8.60
C VAL A 133 23.37 -3.91 9.19
N PHE A 134 22.03 -3.86 9.14
CA PHE A 134 21.21 -2.91 9.89
C PHE A 134 20.67 -3.58 11.15
N ASN A 135 20.73 -2.88 12.28
CA ASN A 135 20.16 -3.35 13.55
C ASN A 135 19.37 -2.22 14.23
N PRO A 136 18.03 -2.25 14.22
CA PRO A 136 17.17 -3.24 13.57
C PRO A 136 17.26 -3.24 12.03
N GLY A 137 16.84 -4.34 11.39
CA GLY A 137 16.82 -4.51 9.92
C GLY A 137 15.76 -3.70 9.17
N GLN A 138 14.95 -2.95 9.91
CA GLN A 138 13.91 -2.04 9.43
C GLN A 138 13.62 -1.01 10.52
N ILE A 139 12.97 0.09 10.16
CA ILE A 139 12.47 1.08 11.10
C ILE A 139 10.96 0.94 11.20
N GLU A 140 10.49 0.66 12.41
CA GLU A 140 9.07 0.66 12.74
C GLU A 140 8.79 1.80 13.72
N PHE A 141 8.16 2.87 13.26
CA PHE A 141 7.67 3.93 14.15
C PHE A 141 6.43 3.50 14.92
N GLY A 142 5.70 2.50 14.43
CA GLY A 142 4.44 2.05 15.00
C GLY A 142 3.32 3.05 14.76
N SER A 143 2.39 3.13 15.70
CA SER A 143 1.24 4.03 15.63
C SER A 143 1.58 5.41 16.18
N VAL A 144 1.55 6.43 15.33
CA VAL A 144 1.92 7.82 15.63
C VAL A 144 0.69 8.71 15.48
N VAL A 145 0.41 9.58 16.45
CA VAL A 145 -0.68 10.55 16.31
C VAL A 145 -0.26 11.64 15.33
N GLN A 146 -1.14 12.01 14.41
CA GLN A 146 -0.87 13.05 13.41
C GLN A 146 -0.41 14.36 14.08
N GLY A 147 0.67 14.93 13.54
CA GLY A 147 1.33 16.12 14.09
C GLY A 147 2.34 15.84 15.22
N GLU A 148 2.50 14.60 15.66
CA GLU A 148 3.55 14.22 16.62
C GLU A 148 4.78 13.66 15.92
N SER A 149 5.95 14.15 16.31
CA SER A 149 7.22 13.65 15.78
C SER A 149 7.79 12.53 16.64
N VAL A 150 8.38 11.53 16.00
CA VAL A 150 8.99 10.36 16.67
C VAL A 150 10.39 10.12 16.11
N HIS A 151 11.33 9.74 16.98
CA HIS A 151 12.70 9.43 16.61
C HIS A 151 13.03 7.96 16.87
N LYS A 152 13.84 7.38 15.99
CA LYS A 152 14.40 6.04 16.12
C LYS A 152 15.87 6.04 15.71
N GLU A 153 16.64 5.16 16.33
CA GLU A 153 18.03 4.93 15.99
C GLU A 153 18.19 3.54 15.34
N VAL A 154 19.06 3.46 14.34
CA VAL A 154 19.45 2.19 13.71
C VAL A 154 20.95 2.09 13.65
N GLY A 155 21.51 1.01 14.17
CA GLY A 155 22.93 0.70 14.00
C GLY A 155 23.19 0.20 12.58
N VAL A 156 24.25 0.70 11.96
CA VAL A 156 24.82 0.14 10.72
C VAL A 156 26.20 -0.42 11.06
N THR A 157 26.44 -1.68 10.75
CA THR A 157 27.78 -2.26 10.87
C THR A 157 28.24 -2.74 9.50
N TYR A 158 29.44 -2.31 9.11
CA TYR A 158 30.11 -2.79 7.91
C TYR A 158 31.42 -3.49 8.27
N ALA A 159 31.72 -4.61 7.61
CA ALA A 159 32.97 -5.34 7.76
C ALA A 159 33.57 -5.67 6.39
N GLY A 160 34.76 -5.15 6.10
CA GLY A 160 35.40 -5.32 4.79
C GLY A 160 36.52 -4.30 4.57
N ARG A 161 36.33 -3.43 3.58
CA ARG A 161 37.34 -2.40 3.24
C ARG A 161 37.46 -1.36 4.36
N SER A 162 38.69 -1.02 4.73
CA SER A 162 38.97 -0.03 5.78
C SER A 162 38.54 1.40 5.41
N ASP A 163 38.42 1.71 4.12
CA ASP A 163 38.01 3.00 3.58
C ASP A 163 36.50 3.12 3.31
N TRP A 164 35.71 2.09 3.63
CA TRP A 164 34.27 2.13 3.41
C TRP A 164 33.60 3.18 4.30
N GLN A 165 32.70 3.98 3.72
CA GLN A 165 31.96 5.02 4.45
C GLN A 165 30.55 5.21 3.90
N ILE A 166 29.65 5.63 4.80
CA ILE A 166 28.39 6.26 4.43
C ILE A 166 28.70 7.69 3.98
N VAL A 167 28.27 8.03 2.77
CA VAL A 167 28.46 9.36 2.17
C VAL A 167 27.24 10.23 2.40
N GLU A 168 26.05 9.63 2.32
CA GLU A 168 24.78 10.34 2.41
C GLU A 168 23.68 9.37 2.86
N VAL A 169 22.63 9.90 3.46
CA VAL A 169 21.40 9.17 3.74
C VAL A 169 20.23 9.92 3.13
N GLN A 170 19.56 9.30 2.16
CA GLN A 170 18.47 9.91 1.38
C GLN A 170 17.13 9.33 1.83
N SER A 171 16.14 10.18 2.09
CA SER A 171 14.77 9.74 2.36
C SER A 171 13.93 9.74 1.08
N SER A 172 13.07 8.73 0.92
CA SER A 172 12.09 8.67 -0.17
C SER A 172 10.74 9.32 0.21
N SER A 173 10.63 9.88 1.42
CA SER A 173 9.43 10.56 1.93
C SER A 173 9.79 11.93 2.50
N PRO A 174 9.00 12.98 2.23
CA PRO A 174 9.21 14.30 2.83
C PRO A 174 8.99 14.30 4.36
N ASN A 175 8.24 13.32 4.88
CA ASN A 175 7.90 13.23 6.31
C ASN A 175 8.93 12.48 7.14
N VAL A 176 9.99 11.98 6.51
CA VAL A 176 11.05 11.21 7.16
C VAL A 176 12.38 11.89 6.91
N ALA A 177 13.05 12.34 7.96
CA ALA A 177 14.40 12.88 7.92
C ALA A 177 15.39 11.88 8.52
N ALA A 178 16.60 11.81 7.98
CA ALA A 178 17.61 10.89 8.47
C ALA A 178 19.01 11.51 8.40
N GLY A 179 19.80 11.26 9.43
CA GLY A 179 21.23 11.60 9.50
C GLY A 179 22.03 10.42 10.02
N PHE A 180 23.36 10.54 10.01
CA PHE A 180 24.23 9.48 10.49
C PHE A 180 25.46 10.01 11.20
N GLU A 181 26.02 9.20 12.09
CA GLU A 181 27.29 9.45 12.78
C GLU A 181 28.15 8.19 12.76
N GLU A 182 29.46 8.33 12.52
CA GLU A 182 30.42 7.23 12.70
C GLU A 182 30.70 7.07 14.19
N LEU A 183 30.46 5.87 14.73
CA LEU A 183 30.66 5.56 16.15
C LEU A 183 32.05 5.01 16.43
N SER A 184 32.53 4.11 15.58
CA SER A 184 33.84 3.50 15.73
C SER A 184 34.34 2.88 14.44
N ARG A 185 35.67 2.82 14.29
CA ARG A 185 36.35 2.13 13.19
C ARG A 185 37.60 1.45 13.71
N SER A 186 37.65 0.12 13.60
CA SER A 186 38.81 -0.68 13.99
C SER A 186 38.74 -2.08 13.39
N GLY A 187 39.89 -2.70 13.14
CA GLY A 187 39.97 -4.11 12.73
C GLY A 187 39.18 -4.47 11.46
N GLY A 188 39.13 -3.57 10.47
CA GLY A 188 38.37 -3.78 9.23
C GLY A 188 36.84 -3.69 9.39
N ARG A 189 36.38 -3.20 10.54
CA ARG A 189 34.96 -2.93 10.84
C ARG A 189 34.76 -1.44 11.07
N VAL A 190 33.61 -0.94 10.63
CA VAL A 190 33.10 0.38 10.99
C VAL A 190 31.65 0.25 11.44
N SER A 191 31.29 1.00 12.48
CA SER A 191 29.92 1.10 12.98
C SER A 191 29.44 2.55 12.89
N TYR A 192 28.22 2.72 12.39
CA TYR A 192 27.50 3.98 12.34
C TYR A 192 26.20 3.89 13.13
N LYS A 193 25.67 5.05 13.53
CA LYS A 193 24.29 5.21 14.00
C LYS A 193 23.54 6.06 12.99
N LEU A 194 22.40 5.58 12.52
CA LEU A 194 21.42 6.38 11.81
C LEU A 194 20.46 6.99 12.83
N ASN A 195 20.28 8.30 12.78
CA ASN A 195 19.26 9.02 13.54
C ASN A 195 18.12 9.33 12.57
N VAL A 196 16.96 8.72 12.79
CA VAL A 196 15.81 8.84 11.87
C VAL A 196 14.62 9.45 12.60
N ALA A 197 14.04 10.49 12.00
CA ALA A 197 12.91 11.23 12.52
C ALA A 197 11.73 11.11 11.56
N PHE A 198 10.55 10.79 12.09
CA PHE A 198 9.27 10.97 11.41
C PHE A 198 8.59 12.20 11.98
N ASP A 199 8.14 13.13 11.14
CA ASP A 199 7.59 14.41 11.58
C ASP A 199 6.11 14.38 12.01
N GLY A 200 5.39 13.31 11.67
CA GLY A 200 3.97 13.16 12.00
C GLY A 200 3.00 13.82 11.02
N ALA A 201 3.51 14.46 9.96
CA ALA A 201 2.70 15.26 9.04
C ALA A 201 2.12 14.48 7.84
N ALA A 202 2.38 13.16 7.76
CA ALA A 202 1.76 12.32 6.74
C ALA A 202 0.24 12.16 6.97
N GLU A 203 -0.48 11.81 5.91
CA GLU A 203 -1.92 11.53 5.98
C GLU A 203 -2.22 10.34 6.91
N PRO A 204 -3.37 10.35 7.61
CA PRO A 204 -3.79 9.22 8.44
C PRO A 204 -3.86 7.89 7.66
N GLY A 205 -3.36 6.83 8.29
CA GLY A 205 -3.30 5.48 7.76
C GLY A 205 -1.92 4.86 7.81
N GLN A 206 -1.85 3.60 7.38
CA GLN A 206 -0.61 2.85 7.30
C GLN A 206 0.16 3.21 6.04
N ALA A 207 1.46 3.42 6.18
CA ALA A 207 2.35 3.67 5.07
C ALA A 207 3.72 3.03 5.29
N HIS A 208 4.43 2.85 4.18
CA HIS A 208 5.81 2.41 4.16
C HIS A 208 6.58 3.26 3.16
N THR A 209 7.86 3.46 3.44
CA THR A 209 8.81 4.17 2.58
C THR A 209 10.20 3.57 2.81
N ASN A 210 11.22 4.12 2.15
CA ASN A 210 12.59 3.68 2.32
C ASN A 210 13.50 4.87 2.60
N ILE A 211 14.48 4.63 3.46
CA ILE A 211 15.71 5.42 3.52
C ILE A 211 16.77 4.69 2.71
N VAL A 212 17.57 5.42 1.95
CA VAL A 212 18.68 4.87 1.17
C VAL A 212 19.99 5.34 1.79
N VAL A 213 20.76 4.40 2.32
CA VAL A 213 22.14 4.64 2.74
C VAL A 213 23.02 4.61 1.50
N VAL A 214 23.58 5.76 1.16
CA VAL A 214 24.51 5.94 0.03
C VAL A 214 25.94 5.85 0.55
N THR A 215 26.76 5.04 -0.11
CA THR A 215 28.10 4.65 0.34
C THR A 215 29.14 4.94 -0.75
N ASN A 216 30.41 4.92 -0.39
CA ASN A 216 31.51 5.02 -1.36
C ASN A 216 31.84 3.68 -2.06
N ASP A 217 30.96 2.69 -2.00
CA ASP A 217 31.08 1.45 -2.75
C ASP A 217 30.63 1.69 -4.21
N ARG A 218 31.57 1.73 -5.14
CA ARG A 218 31.29 2.03 -6.55
C ARG A 218 30.46 0.95 -7.26
N ALA A 219 30.54 -0.29 -6.81
CA ALA A 219 29.80 -1.39 -7.43
C ALA A 219 28.35 -1.40 -6.93
N MET A 220 28.15 -1.11 -5.64
CA MET A 220 26.85 -1.18 -4.99
C MET A 220 26.66 -0.03 -3.99
N PRO A 221 26.49 1.21 -4.49
CA PRO A 221 26.54 2.40 -3.65
C PRO A 221 25.30 2.58 -2.76
N ARG A 222 24.15 2.04 -3.16
CA ARG A 222 22.85 2.31 -2.53
C ARG A 222 22.38 1.08 -1.79
N VAL A 223 22.10 1.22 -0.50
CA VAL A 223 21.54 0.15 0.35
C VAL A 223 20.26 0.67 1.01
N PRO A 224 19.07 0.20 0.61
CA PRO A 224 17.80 0.65 1.18
C PRO A 224 17.56 0.02 2.56
N LEU A 225 16.85 0.76 3.41
CA LEU A 225 16.34 0.37 4.72
C LEU A 225 14.86 0.73 4.77
N GLU A 226 14.01 -0.29 5.00
CA GLU A 226 12.56 -0.12 5.05
C GLU A 226 12.15 0.70 6.28
N VAL A 227 11.19 1.61 6.08
CA VAL A 227 10.57 2.43 7.12
C VAL A 227 9.07 2.24 7.07
N THR A 228 8.44 1.94 8.21
CA THR A 228 6.99 1.76 8.33
C THR A 228 6.43 2.61 9.47
N TYR A 229 5.22 3.10 9.27
CA TYR A 229 4.48 3.91 10.24
C TYR A 229 2.97 3.83 10.00
N ASP A 230 2.19 4.02 11.05
CA ASP A 230 0.73 4.13 11.02
C ASP A 230 0.30 5.46 11.65
N VAL A 231 -0.19 6.39 10.84
CA VAL A 231 -0.63 7.69 11.34
C VAL A 231 -2.08 7.61 11.80
N ARG A 232 -2.32 7.84 13.10
CA ARG A 232 -3.67 7.99 13.63
C ARG A 232 -4.13 9.45 13.52
N PRO A 233 -5.37 9.71 13.09
CA PRO A 233 -5.88 11.07 13.04
C PRO A 233 -5.91 11.67 14.45
N ALA A 234 -5.43 12.90 14.59
CA ALA A 234 -5.47 13.62 15.87
C ALA A 234 -6.90 14.04 16.25
N VAL A 235 -7.78 14.20 15.25
CA VAL A 235 -9.19 14.56 15.41
C VAL A 235 -10.05 13.46 14.78
N ILE A 236 -10.77 12.73 15.62
CA ILE A 236 -11.62 11.61 15.23
C ILE A 236 -13.06 12.09 15.13
N VAL A 237 -13.69 11.89 13.98
CA VAL A 237 -15.09 12.22 13.73
C VAL A 237 -15.94 10.95 13.71
N SER A 238 -17.12 10.97 14.32
CA SER A 238 -18.04 9.83 14.35
C SER A 238 -19.49 10.30 14.19
N PRO A 239 -20.31 9.66 13.34
CA PRO A 239 -19.95 8.53 12.47
C PRO A 239 -19.01 8.93 11.32
N GLN A 240 -18.28 7.97 10.77
CA GLN A 240 -17.37 8.19 9.63
C GLN A 240 -18.13 8.40 8.31
N VAL A 241 -19.36 7.90 8.23
CA VAL A 241 -20.30 8.14 7.13
C VAL A 241 -21.62 8.62 7.73
N MET A 242 -22.08 9.79 7.30
CA MET A 242 -23.39 10.35 7.60
C MET A 242 -24.27 10.15 6.37
N ALA A 243 -25.18 9.17 6.47
CA ALA A 243 -26.16 8.91 5.43
C ALA A 243 -27.32 9.90 5.55
N ILE A 244 -27.44 10.81 4.58
CA ILE A 244 -28.51 11.82 4.55
C ILE A 244 -29.76 11.35 3.79
N GLY A 245 -29.67 10.20 3.11
CA GLY A 245 -30.77 9.66 2.30
C GLY A 245 -31.02 10.48 1.04
N ASN A 246 -32.29 10.59 0.65
CA ASN A 246 -32.72 11.37 -0.49
C ASN A 246 -33.23 12.73 -0.02
N LEU A 247 -32.60 13.82 -0.46
CA LEU A 247 -33.01 15.18 -0.14
C LEU A 247 -33.36 15.95 -1.41
N LYS A 248 -34.35 16.85 -1.33
CA LYS A 248 -34.55 17.89 -2.34
C LYS A 248 -33.61 19.07 -2.08
N PRO A 249 -33.29 19.92 -3.08
CA PRO A 249 -32.58 21.17 -2.85
C PRO A 249 -33.23 22.01 -1.74
N GLY A 250 -32.43 22.45 -0.76
CA GLY A 250 -32.88 23.19 0.42
C GLY A 250 -33.48 22.34 1.54
N GLU A 251 -33.68 21.04 1.34
CA GLU A 251 -34.10 20.12 2.39
C GLU A 251 -32.91 19.75 3.29
N SER A 252 -33.18 19.52 4.57
CA SER A 252 -32.15 19.25 5.57
C SER A 252 -32.32 17.91 6.27
N SER A 253 -31.20 17.26 6.57
CA SER A 253 -31.11 16.09 7.44
C SER A 253 -30.41 16.46 8.74
N GLU A 254 -30.98 16.05 9.88
CA GLU A 254 -30.32 16.18 11.18
C GLU A 254 -29.48 14.95 11.49
N GLN A 255 -28.22 15.18 11.86
CA GLN A 255 -27.25 14.14 12.19
C GLN A 255 -26.59 14.49 13.51
N ARG A 256 -26.20 13.47 14.29
CA ARG A 256 -25.45 13.68 15.53
C ARG A 256 -23.96 13.43 15.26
N LEU A 257 -23.15 14.47 15.38
CA LEU A 257 -21.71 14.39 15.22
C LEU A 257 -21.03 14.30 16.58
N VAL A 258 -20.08 13.36 16.69
CA VAL A 258 -19.15 13.27 17.81
C VAL A 258 -17.74 13.54 17.29
N VAL A 259 -17.06 14.51 17.87
CA VAL A 259 -15.67 14.85 17.53
C VAL A 259 -14.81 14.66 18.76
N ARG A 260 -13.70 13.94 18.64
CA ARG A 260 -12.80 13.59 19.76
C ARG A 260 -11.34 13.84 19.41
N SER A 261 -10.57 14.21 20.41
CA SER A 261 -9.11 14.30 20.35
C SER A 261 -8.52 13.98 21.74
N ASP A 262 -7.26 13.57 21.79
CA ASP A 262 -6.55 13.29 23.03
C ASP A 262 -6.23 14.57 23.83
N LYS A 263 -6.13 15.71 23.13
CA LYS A 263 -5.91 17.05 23.69
C LYS A 263 -7.24 17.83 23.69
N PRO A 264 -7.53 18.68 24.71
CA PRO A 264 -8.69 19.57 24.66
C PRO A 264 -8.59 20.53 23.48
N PHE A 265 -9.69 20.73 22.76
CA PHE A 265 -9.75 21.57 21.56
C PHE A 265 -11.10 22.26 21.42
N ARG A 266 -11.15 23.30 20.60
CA ARG A 266 -12.36 24.00 20.16
C ARG A 266 -12.65 23.67 18.70
N LEU A 267 -13.93 23.62 18.36
CA LEU A 267 -14.38 23.54 16.96
C LEU A 267 -14.36 24.96 16.39
N THR A 268 -13.56 25.16 15.34
CA THR A 268 -13.46 26.47 14.67
C THR A 268 -14.40 26.56 13.48
N ASP A 269 -14.60 25.46 12.76
CA ASP A 269 -15.50 25.42 11.59
C ASP A 269 -15.89 23.97 11.23
N ILE A 270 -17.02 23.79 10.54
CA ILE A 270 -17.42 22.52 9.94
C ILE A 270 -17.96 22.78 8.53
N LYS A 271 -17.30 22.21 7.53
CA LYS A 271 -17.60 22.44 6.11
C LYS A 271 -17.77 21.14 5.34
N ALA A 272 -18.68 21.12 4.37
CA ALA A 272 -18.80 20.05 3.39
C ALA A 272 -19.19 20.64 2.04
N GLU A 273 -18.48 20.30 0.97
CA GLU A 273 -18.77 20.86 -0.36
C GLU A 273 -20.17 20.45 -0.83
N GLY A 274 -20.95 21.42 -1.34
CA GLY A 274 -22.29 21.17 -1.85
C GLY A 274 -23.40 21.02 -0.78
N PHE A 275 -23.07 21.21 0.49
CA PHE A 275 -24.00 21.22 1.61
C PHE A 275 -23.84 22.49 2.44
N SER A 276 -24.93 23.00 3.00
CA SER A 276 -24.88 24.00 4.07
C SER A 276 -24.92 23.29 5.41
N ILE A 277 -23.98 23.58 6.30
CA ILE A 277 -23.84 22.94 7.60
C ILE A 277 -24.20 23.95 8.69
N GLU A 278 -25.29 23.68 9.41
CA GLU A 278 -25.73 24.46 10.55
C GLU A 278 -25.48 23.67 11.84
N TYR A 279 -24.85 24.30 12.83
CA TYR A 279 -24.59 23.68 14.13
C TYR A 279 -24.51 24.71 15.25
N LYS A 280 -24.77 24.27 16.48
CA LYS A 280 -24.59 25.11 17.68
C LYS A 280 -23.24 24.79 18.31
N SER A 281 -22.25 25.65 18.07
CA SER A 281 -20.97 25.59 18.78
C SER A 281 -21.15 26.09 20.22
N ASN A 282 -20.44 25.49 21.18
CA ASN A 282 -20.36 25.97 22.55
C ASN A 282 -19.03 26.69 22.86
N GLU A 283 -18.13 26.88 21.87
CA GLU A 283 -16.80 27.52 21.98
C GLU A 283 -15.86 26.98 23.10
N GLU A 284 -16.29 25.95 23.83
CA GLU A 284 -15.56 25.40 24.97
C GLU A 284 -14.41 24.52 24.49
N SER A 285 -13.26 24.60 25.16
CA SER A 285 -12.16 23.66 24.92
C SER A 285 -12.41 22.36 25.69
N LYS A 286 -12.67 21.26 24.96
CA LYS A 286 -12.98 19.93 25.52
C LYS A 286 -12.33 18.84 24.67
N LYS A 287 -12.08 17.67 25.26
CA LYS A 287 -11.57 16.49 24.52
C LYS A 287 -12.63 15.81 23.65
N MET A 288 -13.90 16.09 23.90
CA MET A 288 -15.02 15.51 23.18
C MET A 288 -16.12 16.54 23.02
N HIS A 289 -16.56 16.70 21.77
CA HIS A 289 -17.70 17.50 21.37
C HIS A 289 -18.79 16.58 20.84
N VAL A 290 -20.02 16.85 21.25
CA VAL A 290 -21.20 16.13 20.74
C VAL A 290 -22.22 17.17 20.34
N LEU A 291 -22.49 17.28 19.04
CA LEU A 291 -23.32 18.34 18.50
C LEU A 291 -24.33 17.79 17.46
N PRO A 292 -25.56 18.30 17.46
CA PRO A 292 -26.46 18.12 16.34
C PRO A 292 -25.94 18.97 15.16
N LEU A 293 -25.84 18.34 14.00
CA LEU A 293 -25.62 18.99 12.71
C LEU A 293 -26.93 18.97 11.93
N LYS A 294 -27.29 20.10 11.36
CA LYS A 294 -28.31 20.18 10.32
C LYS A 294 -27.61 20.37 8.99
N ILE A 295 -27.73 19.37 8.11
CA ILE A 295 -27.06 19.28 6.82
C ILE A 295 -28.09 19.56 5.74
N THR A 296 -28.00 20.70 5.08
CA THR A 296 -28.95 21.14 4.05
C THR A 296 -28.37 20.92 2.65
N ALA A 297 -29.15 20.27 1.78
CA ALA A 297 -28.75 19.96 0.41
C ALA A 297 -28.65 21.22 -0.46
N GLY A 298 -27.55 21.35 -1.22
CA GLY A 298 -27.41 22.38 -2.26
C GLY A 298 -28.22 22.07 -3.53
N ASP A 299 -28.03 22.90 -4.56
CA ASP A 299 -28.91 22.90 -5.75
C ASP A 299 -28.60 21.82 -6.79
N LYS A 300 -27.38 21.28 -6.78
CA LYS A 300 -26.92 20.34 -7.81
C LYS A 300 -27.42 18.93 -7.52
N ALA A 301 -28.45 18.49 -8.27
CA ALA A 301 -28.98 17.13 -8.19
C ALA A 301 -27.95 16.03 -8.52
N GLY A 302 -28.29 14.79 -8.15
CA GLY A 302 -27.48 13.59 -8.38
C GLY A 302 -26.93 12.96 -7.09
N PRO A 303 -26.24 11.81 -7.22
CA PRO A 303 -25.56 11.19 -6.08
C PRO A 303 -24.48 12.13 -5.53
N LYS A 304 -24.42 12.22 -4.20
CA LYS A 304 -23.42 13.01 -3.46
C LYS A 304 -22.67 12.10 -2.51
N SER A 305 -21.34 12.18 -2.56
CA SER A 305 -20.44 11.65 -1.56
C SER A 305 -19.36 12.70 -1.37
N GLN A 306 -19.50 13.51 -0.31
CA GLN A 306 -18.67 14.69 -0.09
C GLN A 306 -18.00 14.61 1.28
N ARG A 307 -16.74 15.06 1.34
CA ARG A 307 -15.99 15.07 2.60
C ARG A 307 -16.48 16.23 3.45
N LEU A 308 -16.92 15.91 4.67
CA LEU A 308 -17.13 16.88 5.73
C LEU A 308 -15.82 17.01 6.50
N ILE A 309 -15.33 18.24 6.62
CA ILE A 309 -14.09 18.61 7.29
C ILE A 309 -14.44 19.39 8.56
N VAL A 310 -13.92 18.93 9.68
CA VAL A 310 -14.03 19.58 10.99
C VAL A 310 -12.72 20.27 11.28
N HIS A 311 -12.73 21.60 11.31
CA HIS A 311 -11.59 22.42 11.68
C HIS A 311 -11.53 22.62 13.20
N THR A 312 -10.31 22.63 13.73
CA THR A 312 -10.05 22.80 15.16
C THR A 312 -9.00 23.88 15.41
N ASP A 313 -8.82 24.27 16.67
CA ASP A 313 -7.73 25.15 17.12
C ASP A 313 -6.46 24.38 17.53
N LEU A 314 -6.39 23.08 17.23
CA LEU A 314 -5.19 22.29 17.51
C LEU A 314 -4.01 22.77 16.64
N PRO A 315 -2.77 22.74 17.17
CA PRO A 315 -1.58 23.15 16.42
C PRO A 315 -1.42 22.40 15.09
N GLY A 316 -0.98 23.10 14.05
CA GLY A 316 -0.77 22.51 12.72
C GLY A 316 -2.04 22.35 11.90
N ASP A 317 -3.09 23.13 12.20
CA ASP A 317 -4.39 23.13 11.50
C ASP A 317 -5.01 21.72 11.39
N LEU A 318 -4.84 20.91 12.45
CA LEU A 318 -5.30 19.53 12.46
C LEU A 318 -6.82 19.46 12.33
N THR A 319 -7.27 18.66 11.36
CA THR A 319 -8.69 18.51 11.03
C THR A 319 -9.16 17.08 11.24
N GLY A 320 -10.46 16.94 11.52
CA GLY A 320 -11.15 15.66 11.46
C GLY A 320 -11.98 15.57 10.19
N SER A 321 -12.28 14.37 9.72
CA SER A 321 -13.16 14.22 8.56
C SER A 321 -14.11 13.04 8.64
N ALA A 322 -15.25 13.20 7.96
CA ALA A 322 -16.23 12.16 7.69
C ALA A 322 -16.76 12.31 6.25
N LEU A 323 -17.54 11.34 5.78
CA LEU A 323 -18.25 11.41 4.51
C LEU A 323 -19.73 11.74 4.74
N VAL A 324 -20.26 12.69 3.99
CA VAL A 324 -21.70 12.92 3.85
C VAL A 324 -22.13 12.27 2.54
N ALA A 325 -23.02 11.28 2.62
CA ALA A 325 -23.42 10.48 1.48
C ALA A 325 -24.94 10.38 1.34
N GLY A 326 -25.43 10.55 0.11
CA GLY A 326 -26.85 10.45 -0.22
C GLY A 326 -27.14 10.88 -1.65
N GLN A 327 -28.40 11.19 -1.93
CA GLN A 327 -28.84 11.62 -3.26
C GLN A 327 -29.62 12.92 -3.16
N ILE A 328 -29.27 13.89 -4.01
CA ILE A 328 -30.09 15.08 -4.20
C ILE A 328 -31.04 14.80 -5.37
N ILE A 329 -32.32 14.67 -5.07
CA ILE A 329 -33.35 14.37 -6.07
C ILE A 329 -33.92 15.67 -6.65
N THR A 330 -34.22 15.66 -7.95
CA THR A 330 -34.99 16.73 -8.57
C THR A 330 -36.41 16.75 -8.01
N LYS A 331 -37.02 17.93 -8.01
CA LYS A 331 -38.33 18.18 -7.39
C LYS A 331 -39.41 17.22 -7.87
#